data_AF-A0ABD7SAC9-F1
#
_entry.id   AF-A0ABD7SAC9-F1
#
_cell.length_a   1.000
_cell.length_b   1.000
_cell.length_c   1.000
_cell.angle_alpha   90.00
_cell.angle_beta   90.00
_cell.angle_gamma   90.00
#
_symmetry.space_group_name_H-M   'P 1'
#
loop_
_entity.id
_entity.type
_entity.pdbx_description
1 polymer ?
#
loop_
_entity_poly.entity_id
_entity_poly.type
_entity_poly.pdbx_seq_one_letter_code
_entity_poly.pdbx_strand_id
1 'polypeptide(L)'
;MCARTWFGPNPADVAHRAAPERLDRSAFDGCLVYNGVAPPPPPPPGADRDAFDAPDAADGPPGAPPYDSEFDAALQACATAEGVAAPMPELPPDVLAESLDAAGFEPPPPPPPPPPPPPPPPPR
;
A
#
# COMPACT_ATOMS: atom_id res chain seq x y z
N MET A 1 10.56 1.52 41.08
CA MET A 1 9.59 1.03 40.08
C MET A 1 9.04 2.25 39.35
N CYS A 2 9.52 2.54 38.13
CA CYS A 2 9.00 3.64 37.31
C CYS A 2 8.19 3.01 36.17
N ALA A 3 6.86 3.10 36.26
CA ALA A 3 5.97 2.71 35.18
C ALA A 3 6.09 3.75 34.06
N ARG A 4 6.80 3.37 33.00
CA ARG A 4 6.97 4.18 31.79
C ARG A 4 5.73 3.90 30.93
N THR A 5 4.68 4.68 31.14
CA THR A 5 3.45 4.59 30.34
C THR A 5 3.76 5.05 28.93
N TRP A 6 4.00 4.12 28.01
CA TRP A 6 3.95 4.37 26.58
C TRP A 6 2.50 4.57 26.16
N PHE A 7 2.00 5.80 26.30
CA PHE A 7 0.94 6.26 25.42
C PHE A 7 1.61 6.68 24.11
N GLY A 8 1.70 5.72 23.17
CA GLY A 8 2.00 6.06 21.78
C GLY A 8 0.90 6.97 21.21
N PRO A 9 1.21 7.84 20.24
CA PRO A 9 0.20 8.67 19.59
C PRO A 9 -0.91 7.78 19.04
N ASN A 10 -2.17 8.19 19.22
CA ASN A 10 -3.32 7.45 18.73
C ASN A 10 -3.16 7.23 17.21
N PRO A 11 -3.40 6.03 16.68
CA PRO A 11 -3.31 5.79 15.24
C PRO A 11 -4.23 6.71 14.42
N ALA A 12 -5.32 7.22 15.02
CA ALA A 12 -6.15 8.26 14.41
C ALA A 12 -5.44 9.63 14.31
N ASP A 13 -4.60 10.01 15.28
CA ASP A 13 -3.76 11.23 15.21
C ASP A 13 -2.70 11.10 14.10
N VAL A 14 -2.15 9.89 13.91
CA VAL A 14 -1.19 9.61 12.83
C VAL A 14 -1.88 9.63 11.47
N ALA A 15 -3.09 9.06 11.37
CA ALA A 15 -3.89 9.09 10.15
C ALA A 15 -4.37 10.52 9.80
N HIS A 16 -4.72 11.34 10.79
CA HIS A 16 -5.06 12.75 10.58
C HIS A 16 -3.87 13.58 10.09
N ARG A 17 -2.65 13.28 10.54
CA ARG A 17 -1.41 13.88 10.03
C ARG A 17 -1.00 13.39 8.64
N ALA A 18 -1.33 12.14 8.32
CA ALA A 18 -0.99 11.50 7.04
C ALA A 18 -2.01 11.79 5.94
N ALA A 19 -3.25 12.16 6.30
CA ALA A 19 -4.13 12.84 5.39
C ALA A 19 -3.47 14.18 5.05
N PRO A 20 -3.22 14.52 3.77
CA PRO A 20 -2.84 15.87 3.42
C PRO A 20 -3.97 16.76 3.91
N GLU A 21 -3.74 17.48 5.01
CA GLU A 21 -4.61 18.56 5.45
C GLU A 21 -4.83 19.40 4.20
N ARG A 22 -6.09 19.45 3.72
CA ARG A 22 -6.42 20.17 2.49
C ARG A 22 -5.96 21.60 2.72
N LEU A 23 -4.80 21.93 2.15
CA LEU A 23 -4.17 23.22 2.37
C LEU A 23 -5.15 24.24 1.82
N ASP A 24 -5.71 25.05 2.72
CA ASP A 24 -6.67 26.06 2.31
C ASP A 24 -5.99 26.99 1.32
N ARG A 25 -6.69 27.34 0.24
CA ARG A 25 -6.13 28.15 -0.85
C ARG A 25 -5.55 29.46 -0.30
N SER A 26 -6.20 30.05 0.72
CA SER A 26 -5.72 31.28 1.37
C SER A 26 -4.44 31.07 2.18
N ALA A 27 -4.24 29.89 2.78
CA ALA A 27 -3.01 29.54 3.48
C ALA A 27 -1.84 29.35 2.50
N PHE A 28 -2.10 28.74 1.34
CA PHE A 28 -1.11 28.61 0.27
C PHE A 28 -0.73 29.99 -0.31
N ASP A 29 -1.72 30.82 -0.65
CA ASP A 29 -1.49 32.16 -1.20
C ASP A 29 -0.76 33.05 -0.18
N GLY A 30 -1.11 32.95 1.11
CA GLY A 30 -0.41 33.65 2.19
C GLY A 30 1.06 33.22 2.32
N CYS A 31 1.35 31.93 2.15
CA CYS A 31 2.72 31.41 2.14
C CYS A 31 3.53 31.96 0.95
N LEU A 32 2.95 32.02 -0.24
CA LEU A 32 3.61 32.58 -1.42
C LEU A 32 3.96 34.06 -1.20
N VAL A 33 3.00 34.85 -0.71
CA VAL A 33 3.22 36.27 -0.39
C VAL A 33 4.29 36.45 0.70
N TYR A 34 4.27 35.64 1.76
CA TYR A 34 5.26 35.68 2.84
C TYR A 34 6.67 35.34 2.34
N ASN A 35 6.80 34.40 1.40
CA ASN A 35 8.07 34.04 0.78
C ASN A 35 8.46 34.96 -0.40
N GLY A 36 7.72 36.05 -0.63
CA GLY A 36 7.99 37.00 -1.71
C GLY A 36 7.78 36.42 -3.11
N VAL A 37 7.09 35.30 -3.24
CA VAL A 37 6.75 34.69 -4.52
C VAL A 37 5.54 35.42 -5.09
N ALA A 38 5.71 36.04 -6.26
CA ALA A 38 4.62 36.68 -6.96
C ALA A 38 3.55 35.64 -7.36
N PRO A 39 2.25 35.97 -7.24
CA PRO A 39 1.20 35.08 -7.71
C PRO A 39 1.37 34.82 -9.21
N PRO A 40 1.05 33.62 -9.69
CA PRO A 40 1.16 33.30 -11.11
C PRO A 40 0.24 34.24 -11.93
N PRO A 41 0.65 34.61 -13.15
CA PRO A 41 -0.19 35.43 -14.02
C PRO A 41 -1.51 34.70 -14.34
N PRO A 42 -2.62 35.44 -14.52
CA PRO A 42 -3.87 34.83 -14.95
C PRO A 42 -3.69 34.13 -16.30
N PRO A 43 -4.38 33.01 -16.54
CA PRO A 43 -4.31 32.33 -17.83
C PRO A 43 -4.78 33.27 -18.96
N PRO A 44 -4.23 33.13 -20.18
CA PRO A 44 -4.65 33.93 -21.31
C PRO A 44 -6.15 33.72 -21.63
N PRO A 45 -6.85 34.75 -22.13
CA PRO A 45 -8.23 34.60 -22.57
C PRO A 45 -8.29 33.55 -23.69
N GLY A 46 -9.06 32.48 -23.48
CA GLY A 46 -9.12 31.34 -24.41
C GLY A 46 -8.15 30.19 -24.10
N ALA A 47 -7.50 30.19 -22.93
CA ALA A 47 -6.92 28.97 -22.39
C ALA A 47 -8.04 27.96 -22.18
N ASP A 48 -8.19 27.06 -23.15
CA ASP A 48 -9.17 26.00 -23.16
C ASP A 48 -8.97 25.14 -21.91
N ARG A 49 -9.91 25.26 -20.96
CA ARG A 49 -9.88 24.45 -19.74
C ARG A 49 -10.14 22.97 -20.07
N ASP A 50 -10.76 22.71 -21.21
CA ASP A 50 -11.06 21.39 -21.76
C ASP A 50 -9.85 20.71 -22.42
N ALA A 51 -8.77 21.44 -22.73
CA ALA A 51 -7.53 20.87 -23.23
C ALA A 51 -6.85 19.95 -22.19
N PHE A 52 -7.19 20.10 -20.91
CA PHE A 52 -6.76 19.22 -19.82
C PHE A 52 -7.68 18.01 -19.60
N ASP A 53 -8.90 18.03 -20.15
CA ASP A 53 -9.90 16.94 -20.07
C ASP A 53 -9.91 16.06 -21.33
N ALA A 54 -9.15 16.45 -22.36
CA ALA A 54 -8.89 15.58 -23.50
C ALA A 54 -8.14 14.34 -22.98
N PRO A 55 -8.72 13.12 -23.10
CA PRO A 55 -7.97 11.92 -22.79
C PRO A 55 -6.76 11.89 -23.71
N ASP A 56 -5.58 11.77 -23.11
CA ASP A 56 -4.31 11.65 -23.81
C ASP A 56 -4.42 10.51 -24.84
N ALA A 57 -4.75 10.89 -26.08
CA ALA A 57 -4.96 9.97 -27.16
C ALA A 57 -3.59 9.71 -27.78
N ALA A 58 -2.94 8.69 -27.23
CA ALA A 58 -1.68 8.08 -27.67
C ALA A 58 -0.39 8.62 -27.04
N ASP A 59 -0.24 8.46 -25.73
CA ASP A 59 0.99 7.87 -25.19
C ASP A 59 0.82 6.35 -25.17
N GLY A 60 1.48 5.66 -26.12
CA GLY A 60 1.69 4.21 -25.99
C GLY A 60 2.32 3.91 -24.63
N PRO A 61 2.30 2.64 -24.15
CA PRO A 61 2.88 2.34 -22.85
C PRO A 61 4.30 2.94 -22.80
N PRO A 62 4.59 3.79 -21.79
CA PRO A 62 5.87 4.47 -21.72
C PRO A 62 6.95 3.40 -21.88
N GLY A 63 7.92 3.66 -22.77
CA GLY A 63 9.05 2.76 -22.94
C GLY A 63 9.63 2.43 -21.57
N ALA A 64 10.05 1.18 -21.36
CA ALA A 64 10.61 0.77 -20.07
C ALA A 64 11.66 1.80 -19.65
N PRO A 65 11.59 2.33 -18.41
CA PRO A 65 12.56 3.31 -17.94
C PRO A 65 13.97 2.74 -18.11
N PRO A 66 14.98 3.58 -18.38
CA PRO A 66 16.35 3.11 -18.47
C PRO A 66 16.71 2.37 -17.18
N TYR A 67 17.37 1.22 -17.34
CA TYR A 67 17.75 0.40 -16.20
C TYR A 67 18.71 1.19 -15.30
N ASP A 68 18.33 1.38 -14.04
CA ASP A 68 19.08 2.14 -13.05
C ASP A 68 19.62 1.19 -11.97
N SER A 69 20.88 0.80 -12.12
CA SER A 69 21.57 -0.07 -11.17
C SER A 69 21.73 0.56 -9.79
N GLU A 70 21.75 1.89 -9.67
CA GLU A 70 21.85 2.58 -8.38
C GLU A 70 20.53 2.50 -7.63
N PHE A 71 19.42 2.72 -8.33
CA PHE A 71 18.08 2.56 -7.78
C PHE A 71 17.84 1.13 -7.29
N ASP A 72 18.21 0.12 -8.09
CA ASP A 72 18.10 -1.28 -7.69
C ASP A 72 19.01 -1.62 -6.49
N ALA A 73 20.21 -1.05 -6.43
CA ALA A 73 21.10 -1.23 -5.29
C ALA A 73 20.54 -0.57 -4.02
N ALA A 74 19.91 0.61 -4.14
CA ALA A 74 19.23 1.28 -3.04
C ALA A 74 18.01 0.48 -2.57
N LEU A 75 17.22 -0.07 -3.50
CA LEU A 75 16.06 -0.90 -3.19
C LEU A 75 16.48 -2.22 -2.53
N GLN A 76 17.56 -2.84 -3.00
CA GLN A 76 18.16 -4.02 -2.37
C GLN A 76 18.73 -3.69 -0.98
N ALA A 77 19.36 -2.54 -0.81
CA ALA A 77 19.85 -2.08 0.49
C ALA A 77 18.68 -1.84 1.47
N CYS A 78 17.57 -1.27 1.00
CA CYS A 78 16.33 -1.13 1.77
C CYS A 78 15.74 -2.50 2.12
N ALA A 79 15.58 -3.42 1.17
CA ALA A 79 15.08 -4.77 1.43
C ALA A 79 15.97 -5.55 2.42
N THR A 80 17.28 -5.30 2.40
CA THR A 80 18.24 -5.88 3.35
C THR A 80 18.14 -5.22 4.72
N ALA A 81 17.97 -3.90 4.79
CA ALA A 81 17.81 -3.15 6.04
C ALA A 81 16.45 -3.41 6.71
N GLU A 82 15.39 -3.63 5.93
CA GLU A 82 14.04 -3.95 6.39
C GLU A 82 13.84 -5.44 6.68
N GLY A 83 14.87 -6.27 6.47
CA GLY A 83 14.82 -7.71 6.74
C GLY A 83 13.91 -8.50 5.80
N VAL A 84 13.45 -7.90 4.71
CA VAL A 84 12.57 -8.52 3.70
C VAL A 84 13.35 -9.46 2.79
N ALA A 85 14.65 -9.23 2.61
CA ALA A 85 15.55 -10.09 1.83
C ALA A 85 16.17 -11.25 2.64
N ALA A 86 15.95 -11.30 3.97
CA ALA A 86 16.36 -12.47 4.73
C ALA A 86 15.49 -13.65 4.29
N PRO A 87 16.06 -14.83 3.96
CA PRO A 87 15.23 -16.03 3.88
C PRO A 87 14.45 -16.10 5.18
N MET A 88 13.14 -16.36 5.11
CA MET A 88 12.31 -16.50 6.31
C MET A 88 13.11 -17.29 7.33
N PRO A 89 13.29 -16.80 8.56
CA PRO A 89 13.98 -17.58 9.58
C PRO A 89 13.29 -18.94 9.60
N GLU A 90 14.03 -20.01 9.29
CA GLU A 90 13.54 -21.38 9.39
C GLU A 90 13.30 -21.65 10.87
N LEU A 91 12.16 -21.18 11.34
CA LEU A 91 11.67 -21.47 12.66
C LEU A 91 11.40 -22.97 12.71
N PRO A 92 11.79 -23.65 13.79
CA PRO A 92 11.45 -25.05 13.96
C PRO A 92 9.94 -25.25 13.73
N PRO A 93 9.52 -26.33 13.07
CA PRO A 93 8.11 -26.56 12.75
C PRO A 93 7.21 -26.50 14.00
N ASP A 94 7.74 -26.84 15.18
CA ASP A 94 7.05 -26.73 16.46
C ASP A 94 6.75 -25.27 16.86
N VAL A 95 7.68 -24.34 16.59
CA VAL A 95 7.51 -22.91 16.89
C VAL A 95 6.55 -22.25 15.89
N LEU A 96 6.57 -22.71 14.63
CA LEU A 96 5.59 -22.31 13.62
C LEU A 96 4.19 -22.80 13.98
N ALA A 97 4.06 -24.05 14.45
CA ALA A 97 2.79 -24.61 14.89
C ALA A 97 2.23 -23.83 16.10
N GLU A 98 3.06 -23.52 17.10
CA GLU A 98 2.66 -22.70 18.25
C GLU A 98 2.24 -21.28 17.82
N SER A 99 2.93 -20.69 16.83
CA SER A 99 2.58 -19.36 16.31
C SER A 99 1.26 -19.36 15.53
N LEU A 100 0.98 -20.41 14.76
CA LEU A 100 -0.28 -20.56 14.02
C LEU A 100 -1.46 -20.83 14.96
N ASP A 101 -1.26 -21.64 16.01
CA ASP A 101 -2.23 -21.89 17.07
C ASP A 101 -2.53 -20.59 17.85
N ALA A 102 -1.49 -19.85 18.25
CA ALA A 102 -1.62 -18.55 18.92
C ALA A 102 -2.30 -17.49 18.04
N ALA A 103 -2.11 -17.54 16.72
CA ALA A 103 -2.80 -16.68 15.75
C ALA A 103 -4.25 -17.12 15.45
N GLY A 104 -4.69 -18.26 16.00
CA GLY A 104 -6.04 -18.80 15.80
C GLY A 104 -6.28 -19.38 14.41
N PHE A 105 -5.23 -19.75 13.68
CA PHE A 105 -5.35 -20.46 12.42
C PHE A 105 -5.64 -21.94 12.70
N GLU A 106 -6.92 -22.28 12.86
CA GLU A 106 -7.34 -23.68 12.79
C GLU A 106 -7.17 -24.19 11.34
N PRO A 107 -6.72 -25.45 11.17
CA PRO A 107 -6.73 -26.08 9.85
C PRO A 107 -8.15 -26.10 9.28
N PRO A 108 -8.31 -25.98 7.95
CA PRO A 108 -9.64 -26.01 7.34
C PRO A 108 -10.36 -27.34 7.67
N PRO A 109 -11.70 -27.34 7.79
CA PRO A 109 -12.44 -28.55 8.07
C PRO A 109 -12.20 -29.60 6.96
N PRO A 110 -12.26 -30.90 7.29
CA PRO A 110 -12.08 -31.95 6.31
C PRO A 110 -13.15 -31.84 5.21
N PRO A 111 -12.83 -32.27 3.96
CA PRO A 111 -13.81 -32.29 2.89
C PRO A 111 -15.00 -33.20 3.26
N PRO A 112 -16.20 -32.90 2.77
CA PRO A 112 -17.36 -33.76 3.00
C PRO A 112 -17.13 -35.15 2.40
N PRO A 113 -17.72 -36.21 2.99
CA PRO A 113 -17.63 -37.55 2.43
C PRO A 113 -18.22 -37.59 1.01
N PRO A 114 -17.71 -38.47 0.12
CA PRO A 114 -18.28 -38.64 -1.21
C PRO A 114 -19.75 -39.08 -1.11
N PRO A 115 -20.61 -38.69 -2.08
CA PRO A 115 -21.98 -39.15 -2.10
C PRO A 115 -22.04 -40.67 -2.23
N PRO A 116 -23.07 -41.33 -1.67
CA PRO A 116 -23.25 -42.77 -1.83
C PRO A 116 -23.40 -43.13 -3.32
N PRO A 117 -22.94 -44.33 -3.72
CA PRO A 117 -23.12 -44.78 -5.10
C PRO A 117 -24.61 -44.86 -5.46
N PRO A 118 -24.96 -44.62 -6.75
CA PRO A 118 -26.33 -44.78 -7.19
C PRO A 118 -26.82 -46.22 -6.96
N PRO A 119 -28.12 -46.43 -6.68
CA PRO A 119 -28.68 -47.76 -6.54
C PRO A 119 -28.47 -48.57 -7.83
N PRO A 120 -28.31 -49.91 -7.73
CA PRO A 120 -28.20 -50.76 -8.89
C PRO A 120 -29.47 -50.65 -9.76
N PRO A 121 -29.34 -50.79 -11.09
CA PRO A 121 -30.50 -50.80 -11.98
C PRO A 121 -31.44 -51.96 -11.61
N PRO A 122 -32.76 -51.81 -11.83
CA PRO A 122 -33.72 -52.88 -11.58
C PRO A 122 -33.40 -54.10 -12.45
N PRO A 123 -33.64 -55.33 -11.94
CA PRO A 123 -33.50 -56.54 -12.74
C PRO A 123 -34.44 -56.51 -13.95
N ARG A 124 -33.93 -56.97 -15.10
CA ARG A 124 -34.69 -57.11 -16.35
C ARG A 124 -35.65 -58.28 -16.30
#